data_AF-L0IFP2-F1
#
_entry.id   AF-L0IFP2-F1
#
_cell.length_a   1.000
_cell.length_b   1.000
_cell.length_c   1.000
_cell.angle_alpha   90.00
_cell.angle_beta   90.00
_cell.angle_gamma   90.00
#
_symmetry.space_group_name_H-M   'P 1'
#
loop_
_entity.id
_entity.type
_entity.pdbx_description
1 polymer ?
#
loop_
_entity_poly.entity_id
_entity_poly.type
_entity_poly.pdbx_seq_one_letter_code
_entity_poly.pdbx_strand_id
1 'polypeptide(L)'
;MVETAATTRRRLADRLREEPGTPAELGREFSLSPSTVLTHLEHLAHSLQHDDEELLVAPPECRECGFDDFDDLLNRPSRCPSCKHEGIREPTVTIR
;
A
#
# COMPACT_ATOMS: atom_id res chain seq x y z
N MET A 1 -6.56 -24.81 -9.81
CA MET A 1 -5.51 -23.93 -10.39
C MET A 1 -5.73 -22.53 -9.84
N VAL A 2 -4.94 -22.12 -8.82
CA VAL A 2 -4.99 -20.78 -8.21
C VAL A 2 -3.61 -20.16 -8.49
N GLU A 3 -3.40 -19.68 -9.72
CA GLU A 3 -2.08 -19.25 -10.21
C GLU A 3 -2.08 -17.83 -10.79
N THR A 4 -2.79 -16.90 -10.14
CA THR A 4 -2.75 -15.48 -10.51
C THR A 4 -2.35 -14.58 -9.35
N ALA A 5 -2.81 -14.86 -8.13
CA ALA A 5 -2.56 -13.98 -6.99
C ALA A 5 -1.10 -13.95 -6.50
N ALA A 6 -0.35 -15.06 -6.63
CA ALA A 6 1.05 -15.13 -6.20
C ALA A 6 1.98 -14.39 -7.18
N THR A 7 1.73 -14.53 -8.48
CA THR A 7 2.49 -13.87 -9.55
C THR A 7 2.27 -12.36 -9.56
N THR A 8 1.04 -11.90 -9.29
CA THR A 8 0.74 -10.46 -9.16
C THR A 8 1.51 -9.82 -8.01
N ARG A 9 1.54 -10.46 -6.82
CA ARG A 9 2.31 -9.96 -5.68
C ARG A 9 3.80 -9.85 -6.00
N ARG A 10 4.39 -10.88 -6.62
CA ARG A 10 5.81 -10.84 -6.99
C ARG A 10 6.12 -9.72 -8.00
N ARG A 11 5.25 -9.49 -8.99
CA ARG A 11 5.40 -8.37 -9.94
C ARG A 11 5.29 -7.01 -9.26
N LEU A 12 4.36 -6.86 -8.32
CA LEU A 12 4.22 -5.67 -7.50
C LEU A 12 5.48 -5.38 -6.68
N ALA A 13 6.07 -6.42 -6.08
CA ALA A 13 7.32 -6.30 -5.35
C ALA A 13 8.47 -5.87 -6.27
N ASP A 14 8.65 -6.54 -7.41
CA ASP A 14 9.68 -6.16 -8.40
C ASP A 14 9.55 -4.69 -8.82
N ARG A 15 8.32 -4.28 -9.14
CA ARG A 15 8.00 -2.90 -9.55
C ARG A 15 8.33 -1.87 -8.47
N LEU A 16 8.15 -2.22 -7.20
CA LEU A 16 8.42 -1.37 -6.04
C LEU A 16 9.90 -1.31 -5.62
N ARG A 17 10.69 -2.32 -6.04
CA ARG A 17 12.15 -2.33 -5.91
C ARG A 17 12.81 -1.40 -6.92
N GLU A 18 12.23 -1.31 -8.13
CA GLU A 18 12.73 -0.41 -9.18
C GLU A 18 12.44 1.05 -8.84
N GLU A 19 11.20 1.37 -8.47
CA GLU A 19 10.80 2.73 -8.13
C GLU A 19 9.57 2.76 -7.19
N PRO A 20 9.47 3.77 -6.31
CA PRO A 20 8.30 3.97 -5.44
C PRO A 20 7.04 4.25 -6.27
N GLY A 21 5.88 3.84 -5.76
CA GLY A 21 4.60 4.08 -6.43
C GLY A 21 3.41 4.11 -5.47
N THR A 22 2.32 4.73 -5.91
CA THR A 22 1.06 4.76 -5.17
C THR A 22 0.15 3.57 -5.52
N PRO A 23 -0.76 3.16 -4.61
CA PRO A 23 -1.72 2.08 -4.88
C PRO A 23 -2.58 2.32 -6.13
N ALA A 24 -2.88 3.58 -6.46
CA ALA A 24 -3.63 3.93 -7.66
C ALA A 24 -2.81 3.75 -8.94
N GLU A 25 -1.52 4.08 -8.93
CA GLU A 25 -0.62 3.87 -10.08
C GLU A 25 -0.43 2.38 -10.33
N LEU A 26 -0.08 1.63 -9.29
CA LEU A 26 0.05 0.16 -9.35
C LEU A 26 -1.28 -0.47 -9.76
N GLY A 27 -2.41 0.03 -9.26
CA GLY A 27 -3.73 -0.43 -9.65
C GLY A 27 -3.99 -0.23 -11.14
N ARG A 28 -3.64 0.93 -11.69
CA ARG A 28 -3.75 1.19 -13.13
C ARG A 28 -2.82 0.31 -13.96
N GLU A 29 -1.57 0.15 -13.54
CA GLU A 29 -0.55 -0.65 -14.24
C GLU A 29 -0.93 -2.14 -14.28
N PHE A 30 -1.35 -2.69 -13.14
CA PHE A 30 -1.71 -4.09 -13.00
C PHE A 30 -3.20 -4.38 -13.24
N SER A 31 -3.99 -3.36 -13.60
CA SER A 31 -5.46 -3.46 -13.78
C SER A 31 -6.18 -4.00 -12.53
N LEU A 32 -5.73 -3.56 -11.37
CA LEU A 32 -6.26 -3.89 -10.05
C LEU A 32 -6.93 -2.67 -9.42
N SER A 33 -7.90 -2.92 -8.54
CA SER A 33 -8.43 -1.87 -7.69
C SER A 33 -7.37 -1.44 -6.67
N PRO A 34 -7.30 -0.15 -6.27
CA PRO A 34 -6.38 0.32 -5.24
C PRO A 34 -6.48 -0.48 -3.95
N SER A 35 -7.70 -0.86 -3.55
CA SER A 35 -7.96 -1.74 -2.39
C SER A 35 -7.30 -3.11 -2.53
N THR A 36 -7.36 -3.72 -3.71
CA THR A 36 -6.70 -5.01 -3.99
C THR A 36 -5.19 -4.89 -3.94
N VAL A 37 -4.64 -3.78 -4.46
CA VAL A 37 -3.21 -3.50 -4.37
C VAL A 37 -2.80 -3.39 -2.89
N LEU A 38 -3.52 -2.62 -2.08
CA LEU A 38 -3.25 -2.49 -0.65
C LEU A 38 -3.25 -3.85 0.07
N THR A 39 -4.24 -4.72 -0.19
CA THR A 39 -4.25 -6.08 0.37
C THR A 39 -3.02 -6.88 -0.07
N HIS A 40 -2.59 -6.76 -1.33
CA HIS A 40 -1.39 -7.44 -1.80
C HIS A 40 -0.11 -6.91 -1.13
N LEU A 41 -0.03 -5.61 -0.90
CA LEU A 41 1.08 -4.96 -0.20
C LEU A 41 1.15 -5.39 1.26
N GLU A 42 0.02 -5.54 1.94
CA GLU A 42 -0.05 -6.00 3.33
C GLU A 42 0.57 -7.39 3.46
N HIS A 43 0.19 -8.30 2.55
CA HIS A 43 0.79 -9.62 2.48
C HIS A 43 2.28 -9.59 2.12
N LEU A 44 2.71 -8.66 1.26
CA LEU A 44 4.12 -8.49 0.93
C LEU A 44 4.91 -7.99 2.14
N ALA A 45 4.44 -6.99 2.88
CA ALA A 45 5.09 -6.51 4.09
C ALA A 45 5.29 -7.63 5.13
N HIS A 46 4.27 -8.47 5.32
CA HIS A 46 4.36 -9.60 6.23
C HIS A 46 5.32 -10.70 5.71
N SER A 47 5.40 -10.89 4.39
CA SER A 47 6.31 -11.87 3.80
C SER A 47 7.77 -11.39 3.79
N LEU A 48 7.98 -10.10 3.51
CA LEU A 48 9.29 -9.46 3.39
C LEU A 48 9.95 -9.27 4.76
N GLN A 49 9.18 -9.13 5.85
CA GLN A 49 9.73 -9.19 7.21
C GLN A 49 10.58 -10.44 7.53
N HIS A 50 10.47 -11.49 6.73
CA HIS A 50 11.29 -12.70 6.83
C HIS A 50 12.51 -12.73 5.89
N ASP A 51 12.56 -11.84 4.89
CA ASP A 51 13.67 -11.63 3.98
C ASP A 51 14.45 -10.36 4.42
N ASP A 52 15.69 -10.16 3.95
CA ASP A 52 16.50 -8.95 4.24
C ASP A 52 15.96 -7.67 3.56
N GLU A 53 14.67 -7.64 3.20
CA GLU A 53 14.00 -6.57 2.47
C GLU A 53 12.79 -6.08 3.26
N GLU A 54 12.51 -4.77 3.27
CA GLU A 54 11.38 -4.21 3.99
C GLU A 54 10.49 -3.34 3.10
N LEU A 55 9.17 -3.51 3.27
CA LEU A 55 8.19 -2.65 2.60
C LEU A 55 8.03 -1.35 3.39
N LEU A 56 8.54 -0.25 2.83
CA LEU A 56 8.37 1.08 3.38
C LEU A 56 7.11 1.72 2.80
N VAL A 57 6.18 2.06 3.69
CA VAL A 57 4.95 2.78 3.35
C VAL A 57 5.04 4.18 3.94
N ALA A 58 5.00 5.20 3.08
CA ALA A 58 4.89 6.58 3.51
C ALA A 58 3.48 6.81 4.06
N PRO A 59 3.35 7.33 5.31
CA PRO A 59 2.06 7.45 5.96
C PRO A 59 1.14 8.38 5.17
N PRO A 60 -0.13 8.00 5.00
CA PRO A 60 -1.10 8.85 4.35
C PRO A 60 -1.49 10.00 5.29
N GLU A 61 -1.33 11.26 4.89
CA GLU A 61 -1.73 12.40 5.73
C GLU A 61 -3.20 12.80 5.53
N CYS A 62 -3.91 13.11 6.62
CA CYS A 62 -5.23 13.72 6.53
C CYS A 62 -5.12 15.18 6.04
N ARG A 63 -5.83 15.56 4.97
CA ARG A 63 -5.81 16.94 4.45
C ARG A 63 -6.44 17.96 5.39
N GLU A 64 -7.26 17.53 6.35
CA GLU A 64 -7.96 18.44 7.27
C GLU A 64 -7.22 18.63 8.58
N CYS A 65 -6.88 17.54 9.28
CA CYS A 65 -6.23 17.61 10.59
C CYS A 65 -4.72 17.35 10.56
N GLY A 66 -4.16 16.92 9.42
CA GLY A 66 -2.74 16.56 9.33
C GLY A 66 -2.37 15.24 10.00
N PHE A 67 -3.34 14.40 10.39
CA PHE A 67 -3.08 13.12 11.05
C PHE A 67 -2.36 12.15 10.09
N ASP A 68 -1.20 11.65 10.50
CA ASP A 68 -0.32 10.70 9.78
C ASP A 68 0.00 9.43 10.60
N ASP A 69 -0.36 9.40 11.88
CA ASP A 69 -0.10 8.30 12.83
C ASP A 69 -1.13 7.16 12.69
N PHE A 70 -1.25 6.58 11.49
CA PHE A 70 -2.13 5.44 11.25
C PHE A 70 -1.45 4.14 11.69
N ASP A 71 -2.07 3.39 12.61
CA ASP A 71 -1.62 2.05 13.02
C ASP A 71 -1.44 1.09 11.82
N ASP A 72 -2.26 1.27 10.79
CA ASP A 72 -2.20 0.49 9.57
C ASP A 72 -2.22 1.43 8.36
N LEU A 73 -1.04 1.63 7.77
CA LEU A 73 -0.85 2.52 6.62
C LEU A 73 -1.50 1.96 5.34
N LEU A 74 -1.82 0.67 5.33
CA LEU A 74 -2.41 -0.04 4.19
C LEU A 74 -3.93 -0.23 4.36
N ASN A 75 -4.39 -0.49 5.58
CA ASN A 75 -5.78 -0.59 5.93
C ASN A 75 -6.34 0.81 6.24
N ARG A 76 -6.57 1.56 5.16
CA ARG A 76 -7.08 2.91 5.28
C ARG A 76 -8.58 2.91 5.59
N PRO A 77 -9.01 3.33 6.79
CA PRO A 77 -10.43 3.52 7.04
C PRO A 77 -10.97 4.62 6.11
N SER A 78 -12.21 4.47 5.64
CA SER A 78 -12.87 5.47 4.78
C SER A 78 -13.00 6.86 5.44
N ARG A 79 -12.77 6.94 6.75
CA ARG A 79 -12.81 8.17 7.56
C ARG A 79 -11.62 8.22 8.50
N CYS A 80 -11.07 9.43 8.68
CA CYS A 80 -10.04 9.67 9.67
C CYS A 80 -10.56 9.36 11.10
N PRO A 81 -9.85 8.60 11.94
CA PRO A 81 -10.28 8.33 13.31
C PRO A 81 -10.26 9.58 14.20
N SER A 82 -9.42 10.58 13.87
CA SER A 82 -9.30 11.83 14.62
C SER A 82 -10.39 12.86 14.23
N CYS A 83 -10.49 13.24 12.95
CA CYS A 83 -11.44 14.28 12.49
C CYS A 83 -12.69 13.75 11.77
N LYS A 84 -12.74 12.45 11.43
CA LYS A 84 -13.82 11.81 10.63
C LYS A 84 -13.96 12.30 9.19
N HIS A 85 -13.00 13.06 8.67
CA HIS A 85 -12.99 13.48 7.26
C HIS A 85 -12.60 12.33 6.32
N GLU A 86 -13.19 12.32 5.12
CA GLU A 86 -12.98 11.34 4.04
C GLU A 86 -11.79 11.72 3.13
N GLY A 87 -10.94 12.66 3.57
CA GLY A 87 -9.99 13.42 2.74
C GLY A 87 -8.54 13.08 3.02
N ILE A 88 -8.21 11.79 3.04
CA ILE A 88 -6.86 11.31 3.36
C ILE A 88 -6.02 11.26 2.06
N ARG A 89 -4.72 11.61 2.08
CA ARG A 89 -3.77 11.55 0.94
C ARG A 89 -3.16 10.17 0.70
N GLU A 90 -3.11 9.73 -0.55
CA GLU A 90 -2.69 8.36 -0.89
C GLU A 90 -1.28 8.05 -0.34
N PRO A 91 -1.07 6.87 0.26
CA PRO A 91 0.25 6.47 0.75
C PRO A 91 1.16 6.19 -0.44
N THR A 92 2.45 6.46 -0.27
CA THR A 92 3.48 6.05 -1.25
C THR A 92 4.16 4.80 -0.74
N VAL A 93 4.43 3.85 -1.62
CA VAL A 93 4.96 2.55 -1.22
C VAL A 93 6.27 2.29 -1.96
N THR A 94 7.24 1.69 -1.28
CA THR A 94 8.54 1.32 -1.86
C THR A 94 9.16 0.15 -1.11
N ILE A 95 10.03 -0.63 -1.77
CA ILE A 95 10.78 -1.72 -1.12
C ILE A 95 12.25 -1.30 -1.02
N ARG A 96 12.88 -1.59 0.11
CA ARG A 96 14.33 -1.42 0.32
C ARG A 96 15.01 -2.69 0.79
#